data_AF-A0A2A4M0R6-F1
#
_entry.id   AF-A0A2A4M0R6-F1
#
_cell.length_a   1.000
_cell.length_b   1.000
_cell.length_c   1.000
_cell.angle_alpha   90.00
_cell.angle_beta   90.00
_cell.angle_gamma   90.00
#
_symmetry.space_group_name_H-M   'P 1'
#
loop_
_entity.id
_entity.type
_entity.pdbx_description
1 polymer ?
#
loop_
_entity_poly.entity_id
_entity_poly.type
_entity_poly.pdbx_seq_one_letter_code
_entity_poly.pdbx_strand_id
1 'polypeptide(L)'
;MKVNQSIALVFAFVLSVCAHAQDLGSPTTIDTDKDGLYDNLEVNTHKTDPNVADTDGDGLTDGEEIYDYNTNPLLKDSDGDGLLDGDEVKIHHTNPLAADSDGDGLADNEELNEYNTGVLVKDSDKDGLLDGIEVNTHKTDPNVADTDEDGLGDGEEIYDYNTNPLLKDSDGDGLLDG
;
A
#
# COMPACT_ATOMS: atom_id res chain seq x y z
N MET A 1 -43.75 -14.33 50.16
CA MET A 1 -42.82 -13.18 50.09
C MET A 1 -41.70 -13.58 49.14
N LYS A 2 -41.51 -12.80 48.05
CA LYS A 2 -40.61 -12.97 46.87
C LYS A 2 -40.95 -14.17 45.96
N VAL A 3 -40.92 -14.05 44.62
CA VAL A 3 -39.72 -13.88 43.77
C VAL A 3 -39.99 -13.24 42.37
N ASN A 4 -38.96 -12.54 41.86
CA ASN A 4 -38.48 -12.33 40.46
C ASN A 4 -39.29 -11.53 39.41
N GLN A 5 -38.77 -10.43 38.81
CA GLN A 5 -37.63 -10.27 37.85
C GLN A 5 -37.98 -10.89 36.48
N SER A 6 -37.82 -10.31 35.29
CA SER A 6 -37.21 -9.06 34.80
C SER A 6 -37.72 -8.77 33.38
N ILE A 7 -37.54 -7.51 32.97
CA ILE A 7 -38.09 -6.86 31.77
C ILE A 7 -37.40 -7.32 30.48
N ALA A 8 -38.19 -7.31 29.42
CA ALA A 8 -37.90 -7.76 28.07
C ALA A 8 -36.73 -7.05 27.39
N LEU A 9 -36.03 -7.87 26.61
CA LEU A 9 -35.06 -7.59 25.57
C LEU A 9 -35.58 -6.52 24.58
N VAL A 10 -34.84 -5.44 24.36
CA VAL A 10 -34.95 -4.62 23.15
C VAL A 10 -33.54 -4.31 22.65
N PHE A 11 -33.17 -4.98 21.57
CA PHE A 11 -32.06 -4.61 20.69
C PHE A 11 -32.47 -3.36 19.90
N ALA A 12 -31.64 -2.32 19.90
CA ALA A 12 -31.67 -1.29 18.88
C ALA A 12 -30.25 -0.80 18.60
N PHE A 13 -29.81 -1.07 17.38
CA PHE A 13 -28.52 -0.72 16.78
C PHE A 13 -28.83 0.38 15.77
N VAL A 14 -28.37 1.63 15.96
CA VAL A 14 -28.10 2.57 14.86
C VAL A 14 -27.01 3.57 15.27
N LEU A 15 -25.92 3.51 14.50
CA LEU A 15 -24.90 4.48 14.10
C LEU A 15 -24.97 5.95 14.58
N SER A 16 -23.76 6.49 14.74
CA SER A 16 -23.21 7.68 14.03
C SER A 16 -22.78 8.86 14.91
N VAL A 17 -21.45 9.04 14.91
CA VAL A 17 -20.63 10.27 15.01
C VAL A 17 -20.87 11.22 16.18
N CYS A 18 -19.93 11.19 17.13
CA CYS A 18 -19.08 12.31 17.55
C CYS A 18 -18.32 11.86 18.80
N ALA A 19 -17.25 11.08 18.61
CA ALA A 19 -16.31 10.82 19.69
C ALA A 19 -15.46 12.09 19.89
N HIS A 20 -16.04 13.07 20.58
CA HIS A 20 -15.30 14.17 21.18
C HIS A 20 -15.88 14.43 22.56
N ALA A 21 -15.06 14.05 23.56
CA ALA A 21 -15.11 14.38 24.97
C ALA A 21 -16.28 13.83 25.81
N GLN A 22 -16.00 12.79 26.59
CA GLN A 22 -16.26 12.82 28.04
C GLN A 22 -15.10 12.13 28.79
N ASP A 23 -14.09 12.94 29.10
CA ASP A 23 -13.11 12.70 30.15
C ASP A 23 -13.84 12.50 31.50
N LEU A 24 -13.74 11.29 32.03
CA LEU A 24 -14.07 10.94 33.41
C LEU A 24 -12.88 10.23 34.07
N GLY A 25 -11.74 10.92 34.15
CA GLY A 25 -10.85 10.87 35.31
C GLY A 25 -10.43 9.49 35.81
N SER A 26 -9.81 8.68 34.95
CA SER A 26 -8.85 7.65 35.39
C SER A 26 -7.44 8.22 35.21
N PRO A 27 -6.51 8.10 36.18
CA PRO A 27 -5.12 8.55 36.02
C PRO A 27 -4.30 7.70 35.01
N THR A 28 -4.97 7.03 34.07
CA THR A 28 -4.42 6.11 33.07
C THR A 28 -4.92 6.45 31.65
N THR A 29 -5.39 7.68 31.43
CA THR A 29 -5.93 8.15 30.13
C THR A 29 -5.29 9.48 29.72
N ILE A 30 -4.04 9.70 30.12
CA ILE A 30 -3.25 10.84 29.64
C ILE A 30 -2.77 10.48 28.25
N ASP A 31 -2.90 11.44 27.35
CA ASP A 31 -2.39 11.46 25.99
C ASP A 31 -1.72 12.83 25.87
N THR A 32 -0.41 12.85 26.07
CA THR A 32 0.38 14.05 26.33
C THR A 32 0.64 14.86 25.06
N ASP A 33 0.89 14.20 23.94
CA ASP A 33 1.13 14.82 22.63
C ASP A 33 -0.11 14.86 21.71
N LYS A 34 -1.21 14.22 22.11
CA LYS A 34 -2.54 14.28 21.50
C LYS A 34 -2.61 13.61 20.13
N ASP A 35 -1.86 12.53 19.99
CA ASP A 35 -1.77 11.74 18.78
C ASP A 35 -2.85 10.65 18.70
N GLY A 36 -3.59 10.45 19.80
CA GLY A 36 -4.66 9.47 19.95
C GLY A 36 -4.24 8.17 20.67
N LEU A 37 -2.96 7.99 20.98
CA LEU A 37 -2.39 6.88 21.73
C LEU A 37 -2.08 7.34 23.17
N TYR A 38 -2.58 6.62 24.16
CA TYR A 38 -2.38 7.03 25.56
C TYR A 38 -0.94 6.74 26.04
N ASP A 39 -0.35 7.64 26.84
CA ASP A 39 1.02 7.55 27.40
C ASP A 39 1.35 6.18 28.00
N ASN A 40 0.37 5.53 28.63
CA ASN A 40 0.59 4.23 29.25
C ASN A 40 0.70 3.10 28.22
N LEU A 41 0.05 3.20 27.07
CA LEU A 41 0.19 2.26 25.95
C LEU A 41 1.49 2.51 25.20
N GLU A 42 1.82 3.77 24.95
CA GLU A 42 3.09 4.20 24.35
C GLU A 42 4.28 3.60 25.12
N VAL A 43 4.41 3.93 26.41
CA VAL A 43 5.57 3.49 27.19
C VAL A 43 5.58 1.98 27.45
N ASN A 44 4.43 1.36 27.74
CA ASN A 44 4.40 -0.04 28.18
C ASN A 44 4.30 -1.05 27.04
N THR A 45 3.63 -0.71 25.95
CA THR A 45 3.30 -1.63 24.85
C THR A 45 4.08 -1.32 23.59
N HIS A 46 3.95 -0.09 23.05
CA HIS A 46 4.43 0.26 21.72
C HIS A 46 5.87 0.79 21.70
N LYS A 47 6.38 1.24 22.85
CA LYS A 47 7.74 1.79 23.06
C LYS A 47 8.00 3.09 22.31
N THR A 48 6.95 3.84 22.03
CA THR A 48 6.98 5.21 21.48
C THR A 48 7.25 6.26 22.57
N ASP A 49 7.54 7.51 22.18
CA ASP A 49 7.77 8.62 23.10
C ASP A 49 6.47 9.40 23.35
N PRO A 50 5.90 9.40 24.58
CA PRO A 50 4.63 10.06 24.90
C PRO A 50 4.61 11.59 24.79
N ASN A 51 5.70 12.19 24.30
CA ASN A 51 5.77 13.63 24.06
C ASN A 51 5.95 13.95 22.57
N VAL A 52 5.92 12.95 21.70
CA VAL A 52 6.20 13.04 20.28
C VAL A 52 5.13 12.25 19.52
N ALA A 53 4.16 12.97 18.95
CA ALA A 53 3.01 12.37 18.29
C ALA A 53 3.33 11.45 17.09
N ASP A 54 4.55 11.48 16.59
CA ASP A 54 5.05 10.72 15.44
C ASP A 54 6.51 10.36 15.77
N THR A 55 6.69 9.19 16.39
CA THR A 55 7.93 8.82 17.06
C THR A 55 9.07 8.59 16.06
N ASP A 56 8.79 7.99 14.91
CA ASP A 56 9.83 7.74 13.90
C ASP A 56 9.93 8.84 12.85
N GLY A 57 8.95 9.73 12.75
CA GLY A 57 8.96 10.92 11.91
C GLY A 57 8.72 10.60 10.44
N ASP A 58 7.85 9.66 10.12
CA ASP A 58 7.48 9.28 8.75
C ASP A 58 6.25 10.05 8.21
N GLY A 59 5.54 10.74 9.11
CA GLY A 59 4.37 11.54 8.80
C GLY A 59 3.05 10.93 9.20
N LEU A 60 2.97 9.71 9.74
CA LEU A 60 1.84 9.16 10.47
C LEU A 60 2.02 9.39 11.98
N THR A 61 0.93 9.57 12.72
CA THR A 61 1.04 9.59 14.18
C THR A 61 1.11 8.19 14.77
N ASP A 62 1.73 8.00 15.94
CA ASP A 62 1.82 6.67 16.55
C ASP A 62 0.41 6.06 16.76
N GLY A 63 -0.58 6.91 17.09
CA GLY A 63 -1.99 6.57 17.11
C GLY A 63 -2.58 6.15 15.75
N GLU A 64 -2.29 6.87 14.66
CA GLU A 64 -2.72 6.52 13.29
C GLU A 64 -2.16 5.15 12.89
N GLU A 65 -0.87 4.94 13.12
CA GLU A 65 -0.17 3.70 12.81
C GLU A 65 -0.76 2.50 13.55
N ILE A 66 -0.99 2.62 14.85
CA ILE A 66 -1.50 1.51 15.66
C ILE A 66 -2.99 1.22 15.41
N TYR A 67 -3.82 2.25 15.20
CA TYR A 67 -5.28 2.07 15.15
C TYR A 67 -5.87 1.98 13.74
N ASP A 68 -5.26 2.65 12.76
CA ASP A 68 -5.83 2.77 11.42
C ASP A 68 -5.04 1.94 10.39
N TYR A 69 -3.71 1.95 10.45
CA TYR A 69 -2.86 1.35 9.40
C TYR A 69 -2.20 0.02 9.79
N ASN A 70 -2.04 -0.26 11.08
CA ASN A 70 -1.33 -1.42 11.63
C ASN A 70 0.16 -1.49 11.22
N THR A 71 0.77 -0.32 10.97
CA THR A 71 2.21 -0.15 10.75
C THR A 71 2.96 -0.12 12.09
N ASN A 72 4.28 0.00 12.05
CA ASN A 72 5.11 0.02 13.24
C ASN A 72 5.61 1.43 13.55
N PRO A 73 5.18 2.07 14.66
CA PRO A 73 5.51 3.47 15.00
C PRO A 73 6.96 3.74 15.42
N LEU A 74 7.84 2.81 15.12
CA LEU A 74 9.28 2.90 15.35
C LEU A 74 10.07 2.68 14.04
N LEU A 75 9.39 2.46 12.93
CA LEU A 75 9.94 2.20 11.61
C LEU A 75 9.21 3.04 10.58
N LYS A 76 9.92 4.01 10.00
CA LYS A 76 9.34 4.89 8.99
C LYS A 76 8.84 4.19 7.71
N ASP A 77 9.14 2.91 7.56
CA ASP A 77 8.98 2.10 6.36
C ASP A 77 8.78 0.66 6.86
N SER A 78 7.51 0.24 6.91
CA SER A 78 7.06 -0.98 7.58
C SER A 78 7.21 -2.23 6.72
N ASP A 79 7.11 -2.13 5.40
CA ASP A 79 7.31 -3.25 4.48
C ASP A 79 8.71 -3.32 3.87
N GLY A 80 9.49 -2.26 4.02
CA GLY A 80 10.90 -2.20 3.64
C GLY A 80 11.13 -2.01 2.15
N ASP A 81 10.15 -1.47 1.41
CA ASP A 81 10.31 -1.16 0.00
C ASP A 81 11.12 0.13 -0.20
N GLY A 82 11.15 1.04 0.78
CA GLY A 82 11.89 2.30 0.73
C GLY A 82 11.03 3.55 0.50
N LEU A 83 9.72 3.41 0.39
CA LEU A 83 8.75 4.47 0.64
C LEU A 83 8.49 4.59 2.15
N LEU A 84 8.02 5.76 2.58
CA LEU A 84 7.66 5.97 3.98
C LEU A 84 6.17 5.64 4.17
N ASP A 85 5.77 5.01 5.27
CA ASP A 85 4.36 4.60 5.47
C ASP A 85 3.43 5.83 5.36
N GLY A 86 3.86 6.97 5.90
CA GLY A 86 3.18 8.25 5.75
C GLY A 86 3.01 8.73 4.31
N ASP A 87 4.03 8.58 3.45
CA ASP A 87 3.96 8.97 2.04
C ASP A 87 3.07 8.00 1.25
N GLU A 88 3.18 6.70 1.53
CA GLU A 88 2.32 5.67 0.94
C GLU A 88 0.85 5.94 1.21
N VAL A 89 0.48 6.18 2.47
CA VAL A 89 -0.90 6.44 2.84
C VAL A 89 -1.41 7.78 2.28
N LYS A 90 -0.64 8.86 2.48
CA LYS A 90 -1.13 10.24 2.29
C LYS A 90 -0.93 10.76 0.87
N ILE A 91 0.05 10.25 0.13
CA ILE A 91 0.44 10.75 -1.20
C ILE A 91 0.13 9.71 -2.29
N HIS A 92 0.61 8.49 -2.13
CA HIS A 92 0.55 7.47 -3.19
C HIS A 92 -0.72 6.62 -3.13
N HIS A 93 -1.35 6.57 -1.97
CA HIS A 93 -2.52 5.74 -1.66
C HIS A 93 -2.26 4.23 -1.90
N THR A 94 -1.03 3.82 -1.62
CA THR A 94 -0.56 2.42 -1.59
C THR A 94 -0.77 1.82 -0.19
N ASN A 95 -0.42 0.54 -0.03
CA ASN A 95 -0.54 -0.16 1.24
C ASN A 95 0.82 -0.23 1.95
N PRO A 96 1.03 0.46 3.09
CA PRO A 96 2.31 0.52 3.80
C PRO A 96 2.76 -0.78 4.48
N LEU A 97 2.11 -1.89 4.14
CA LEU A 97 2.41 -3.24 4.62
C LEU A 97 2.64 -4.21 3.45
N ALA A 98 2.75 -3.69 2.23
CA ALA A 98 2.92 -4.47 1.01
C ALA A 98 3.81 -3.71 0.02
N ALA A 99 5.08 -4.12 -0.03
CA ALA A 99 6.10 -3.52 -0.89
C ALA A 99 5.75 -3.45 -2.39
N ASP A 100 4.76 -4.22 -2.83
CA ASP A 100 4.21 -4.27 -4.19
C ASP A 100 2.68 -4.25 -4.03
N SER A 101 2.09 -3.07 -4.14
CA SER A 101 0.68 -2.82 -3.81
C SER A 101 -0.28 -3.42 -4.84
N ASP A 102 0.14 -3.47 -6.09
CA ASP A 102 -0.71 -4.00 -7.15
C ASP A 102 -0.46 -5.49 -7.44
N GLY A 103 0.71 -6.01 -7.06
CA GLY A 103 1.11 -7.41 -7.13
C GLY A 103 1.58 -7.84 -8.51
N ASP A 104 2.21 -6.99 -9.31
CA ASP A 104 2.73 -7.30 -10.64
C ASP A 104 4.21 -7.78 -10.65
N GLY A 105 4.91 -7.59 -9.53
CA GLY A 105 6.31 -7.96 -9.35
C GLY A 105 7.32 -6.82 -9.35
N LEU A 106 6.90 -5.55 -9.39
CA LEU A 106 7.70 -4.37 -9.06
C LEU A 106 7.30 -3.83 -7.69
N ALA A 107 8.27 -3.32 -6.93
CA ALA A 107 7.96 -2.63 -5.69
C ALA A 107 7.42 -1.21 -5.97
N ASP A 108 6.54 -0.68 -5.11
CA ASP A 108 5.91 0.63 -5.30
C ASP A 108 6.99 1.74 -5.44
N ASN A 109 8.08 1.62 -4.68
CA ASN A 109 9.23 2.52 -4.79
C ASN A 109 9.94 2.45 -6.17
N GLU A 110 10.04 1.28 -6.79
CA GLU A 110 10.69 1.02 -8.09
C GLU A 110 9.83 1.58 -9.20
N GLU A 111 8.52 1.35 -9.12
CA GLU A 111 7.54 1.90 -10.04
C GLU A 111 7.59 3.43 -10.08
N LEU A 112 7.64 4.10 -8.92
CA LEU A 112 7.69 5.56 -8.85
C LEU A 112 9.02 6.17 -9.30
N ASN A 113 10.13 5.55 -8.94
CA ASN A 113 11.46 6.19 -9.05
C ASN A 113 12.31 5.69 -10.22
N GLU A 114 12.04 4.48 -10.72
CA GLU A 114 12.82 3.85 -11.79
C GLU A 114 12.02 3.71 -13.09
N TYR A 115 10.82 3.12 -13.02
CA TYR A 115 10.06 2.73 -14.22
C TYR A 115 8.95 3.71 -14.62
N ASN A 116 8.53 4.60 -13.72
CA ASN A 116 7.42 5.54 -13.91
C ASN A 116 6.09 4.86 -14.31
N THR A 117 5.88 3.63 -13.80
CA THR A 117 4.64 2.87 -13.95
C THR A 117 3.62 3.28 -12.88
N GLY A 118 2.43 2.71 -12.94
CA GLY A 118 1.39 3.03 -11.97
C GLY A 118 1.36 2.05 -10.80
N VAL A 119 1.68 2.52 -9.58
CA VAL A 119 1.66 1.75 -8.30
C VAL A 119 0.37 1.01 -7.91
N LEU A 120 -0.68 1.11 -8.72
CA LEU A 120 -1.97 0.44 -8.54
C LEU A 120 -2.48 -0.16 -9.88
N VAL A 121 -1.60 -0.30 -10.88
CA VAL A 121 -1.90 -0.62 -12.27
C VAL A 121 -0.84 -1.58 -12.83
N LYS A 122 -1.13 -2.88 -12.73
CA LYS A 122 -0.23 -3.98 -13.09
C LYS A 122 0.31 -4.04 -14.53
N ASP A 123 -0.27 -3.22 -15.41
CA ASP A 123 -0.08 -3.25 -16.87
C ASP A 123 -0.34 -1.82 -17.36
N SER A 124 0.73 -1.04 -17.40
CA SER A 124 0.73 0.40 -17.58
C SER A 124 0.35 0.81 -19.00
N ASP A 125 0.81 0.07 -20.01
CA ASP A 125 0.54 0.36 -21.42
C ASP A 125 -0.62 -0.44 -22.04
N LYS A 126 -1.09 -1.49 -21.35
CA LYS A 126 -2.26 -2.32 -21.68
C LYS A 126 -2.07 -3.21 -22.89
N ASP A 127 -0.86 -3.67 -23.12
CA ASP A 127 -0.56 -4.67 -24.15
C ASP A 127 -0.86 -6.12 -23.70
N GLY A 128 -1.08 -6.32 -22.39
CA GLY A 128 -1.42 -7.59 -21.78
C GLY A 128 -0.26 -8.32 -21.10
N LEU A 129 0.96 -7.77 -21.15
CA LEU A 129 2.11 -8.15 -20.33
C LEU A 129 2.09 -7.30 -19.05
N LEU A 130 2.59 -7.84 -17.93
CA LEU A 130 2.61 -7.09 -16.67
C LEU A 130 3.93 -6.32 -16.54
N ASP A 131 3.93 -5.11 -15.98
CA ASP A 131 5.13 -4.26 -15.94
C ASP A 131 6.30 -4.97 -15.23
N GLY A 132 6.02 -5.64 -14.12
CA GLY A 132 7.02 -6.48 -13.44
C GLY A 132 7.54 -7.65 -14.25
N ILE A 133 6.75 -8.22 -15.16
CA ILE A 133 7.19 -9.30 -16.06
C ILE A 133 8.04 -8.74 -17.21
N GLU A 134 7.66 -7.61 -17.76
CA GLU A 134 8.41 -6.87 -18.77
C GLU A 134 9.80 -6.53 -18.26
N VAL A 135 9.88 -5.82 -17.15
CA VAL A 135 11.13 -5.38 -16.54
C VAL A 135 11.99 -6.57 -16.12
N ASN A 136 11.43 -7.56 -15.40
CA ASN A 136 12.25 -8.61 -14.81
C ASN A 136 12.63 -9.71 -15.80
N THR A 137 11.78 -10.02 -16.77
CA THR A 137 11.93 -11.19 -17.64
C THR A 137 12.24 -10.83 -19.09
N HIS A 138 11.41 -10.00 -19.73
CA HIS A 138 11.46 -9.78 -21.18
C HIS A 138 12.37 -8.61 -21.59
N LYS A 139 12.66 -7.70 -20.65
CA LYS A 139 13.48 -6.48 -20.84
C LYS A 139 12.88 -5.51 -21.87
N THR A 140 11.56 -5.53 -22.01
CA THR A 140 10.75 -4.54 -22.73
C THR A 140 10.51 -3.29 -21.87
N ASP A 141 10.00 -2.22 -22.47
CA ASP A 141 9.65 -0.99 -21.75
C ASP A 141 8.18 -1.06 -21.30
N PRO A 142 7.88 -1.09 -19.98
CA PRO A 142 6.51 -1.28 -19.48
C PRO A 142 5.53 -0.13 -19.77
N ASN A 143 6.02 0.92 -20.43
CA ASN A 143 5.19 2.04 -20.87
C ASN A 143 5.00 2.07 -22.40
N VAL A 144 5.46 1.05 -23.12
CA VAL A 144 5.47 1.00 -24.59
C VAL A 144 4.97 -0.37 -25.07
N ALA A 145 3.70 -0.39 -25.45
CA ALA A 145 2.98 -1.62 -25.84
C ALA A 145 3.58 -2.43 -27.00
N ASP A 146 4.57 -1.89 -27.72
CA ASP A 146 5.27 -2.48 -28.86
C ASP A 146 6.70 -1.90 -28.81
N THR A 147 7.59 -2.56 -28.06
CA THR A 147 8.92 -2.04 -27.70
C THR A 147 9.81 -1.89 -28.93
N ASP A 148 9.71 -2.80 -29.89
CA ASP A 148 10.56 -2.78 -31.07
C ASP A 148 9.95 -2.04 -32.28
N GLU A 149 8.69 -1.64 -32.19
CA GLU A 149 7.90 -0.89 -33.17
C GLU A 149 7.71 -1.62 -34.51
N ASP A 150 7.44 -2.93 -34.50
CA ASP A 150 7.20 -3.71 -35.72
C ASP A 150 5.72 -3.91 -36.07
N GLY A 151 4.81 -3.63 -35.12
CA GLY A 151 3.37 -3.73 -35.29
C GLY A 151 2.69 -4.85 -34.50
N LEU A 152 3.44 -5.72 -33.82
CA LEU A 152 2.92 -6.58 -32.76
C LEU A 152 3.26 -5.99 -31.40
N GLY A 153 2.36 -6.15 -30.42
CA GLY A 153 2.65 -5.73 -29.07
C GLY A 153 3.44 -6.76 -28.28
N ASP A 154 4.19 -6.35 -27.26
CA ASP A 154 5.12 -7.24 -26.55
C ASP A 154 4.39 -8.44 -25.92
N GLY A 155 3.22 -8.18 -25.33
CA GLY A 155 2.33 -9.22 -24.83
C GLY A 155 1.82 -10.18 -25.92
N GLU A 156 1.47 -9.66 -27.11
CA GLU A 156 1.02 -10.47 -28.25
C GLU A 156 2.16 -11.38 -28.75
N GLU A 157 3.36 -10.83 -28.88
CA GLU A 157 4.56 -11.59 -29.27
C GLU A 157 4.88 -12.72 -28.30
N ILE A 158 4.81 -12.48 -27.00
CA ILE A 158 5.12 -13.50 -25.99
C ILE A 158 4.02 -14.56 -25.89
N TYR A 159 2.75 -14.18 -25.91
CA TYR A 159 1.65 -15.10 -25.63
C TYR A 159 1.08 -15.80 -26.86
N ASP A 160 1.06 -15.13 -28.02
CA ASP A 160 0.37 -15.62 -29.21
C ASP A 160 1.32 -16.07 -30.33
N TYR A 161 2.45 -15.38 -30.54
CA TYR A 161 3.36 -15.66 -31.67
C TYR A 161 4.68 -16.33 -31.28
N ASN A 162 5.10 -16.24 -30.02
CA ASN A 162 6.36 -16.72 -29.50
C ASN A 162 7.56 -16.15 -30.31
N THR A 163 7.51 -14.85 -30.59
CA THR A 163 8.59 -14.03 -31.17
C THR A 163 9.35 -13.28 -30.05
N ASN A 164 10.35 -12.49 -30.40
CA ASN A 164 11.17 -11.76 -29.45
C ASN A 164 10.81 -10.26 -29.51
N PRO A 165 10.22 -9.69 -28.45
CA PRO A 165 9.70 -8.31 -28.43
C PRO A 165 10.75 -7.20 -28.44
N LEU A 166 12.00 -7.57 -28.70
CA LEU A 166 13.13 -6.65 -28.83
C LEU A 166 13.68 -6.64 -30.26
N LEU A 167 13.08 -7.41 -31.17
CA LEU A 167 13.57 -7.63 -32.53
C LEU A 167 12.41 -7.65 -33.52
N LYS A 168 12.33 -6.59 -34.32
CA LYS A 168 11.37 -6.46 -35.42
C LYS A 168 11.32 -7.64 -36.42
N ASP A 169 12.28 -8.55 -36.38
CA ASP A 169 12.40 -9.74 -37.23
C ASP A 169 13.15 -10.80 -36.41
N SER A 170 12.39 -11.65 -35.71
CA SER A 170 12.93 -12.62 -34.77
C SER A 170 13.72 -13.75 -35.43
N ASP A 171 13.34 -14.16 -36.64
CA ASP A 171 13.94 -15.31 -37.33
C ASP A 171 14.98 -14.93 -38.40
N GLY A 172 15.07 -13.63 -38.72
CA GLY A 172 16.06 -13.05 -39.61
C GLY A 172 15.80 -13.35 -41.09
N ASP A 173 14.56 -13.66 -41.48
CA ASP A 173 14.20 -13.95 -42.87
C ASP A 173 13.96 -12.68 -43.72
N GLY A 174 13.89 -11.51 -43.07
CA GLY A 174 13.70 -10.20 -43.66
C GLY A 174 12.24 -9.72 -43.74
N LEU A 175 11.29 -10.47 -43.17
CA LEU A 175 9.93 -10.02 -42.89
C LEU A 175 9.83 -9.59 -41.42
N LEU A 176 8.92 -8.64 -41.15
CA LEU A 176 8.63 -8.27 -39.77
C LEU A 176 7.77 -9.36 -39.12
N ASP A 177 7.78 -9.45 -37.79
CA ASP A 177 6.90 -10.38 -37.09
C ASP A 177 5.43 -9.90 -37.21
N GLY A 178 5.19 -8.57 -37.23
CA GLY A 178 3.90 -7.90 -37.46
C GLY A 178 3.42 -7.58 -38.89
#